data_AF-A0AAD4ZYL3-F1
#
_entry.id   AF-A0AAD4ZYL3-F1
#
_cell.length_a   1.000
_cell.length_b   1.000
_cell.length_c   1.000
_cell.angle_alpha   90.00
_cell.angle_beta   90.00
_cell.angle_gamma   90.00
#
_symmetry.space_group_name_H-M   'P 1'
#
loop_
_entity.id
_entity.type
_entity.pdbx_description
1 polymer ?
#
loop_
_entity_poly.entity_id
_entity_poly.type
_entity_poly.pdbx_seq_one_letter_code
_entity_poly.pdbx_strand_id
1 'polypeptide(L)'
;MASGRKFVRFFGGFVCGVTVSTGACVTALKLYLQPEGSTQEHESAAQRLIKLYGLPVDGSETRYYANHILSYDQSRRTPRWVAEHLTSEKLLGKADRKHCKFKPDPSVPELFTAHNEDYLGSGWSRGHMAPAGDNKFSEQSMAETFYLSNIVPQNYENNAGFWNRFEMYCRELTERFRDVWVISGPLTLPQAGEDQKKRVSYQLIGKDDVAVPTHLFKVILVKKDHSSDVLALGAFIVPNAPIGFEHQLKEYQVSLTELEKSSGLTFFPKLDMSQSVKNLCMLDSCELMDFNRFKLYITGRKVRGVKSFVKLEKIMAELKEAGISPDDYLNKVYFEKRQELLEKESTNK
;
A
#
# COMPACT_ATOMS: atom_id res chain seq x y z
N MET A 1 22.71 67.93 -8.02
CA MET A 1 23.13 68.91 -7.00
C MET A 1 22.06 68.94 -5.91
N ALA A 2 22.50 68.86 -4.63
CA ALA A 2 21.82 69.15 -3.35
C ALA A 2 20.38 68.60 -3.12
N SER A 3 20.15 67.62 -2.23
CA SER A 3 20.25 67.62 -0.75
C SER A 3 19.22 68.53 -0.05
N GLY A 4 18.44 67.95 0.89
CA GLY A 4 17.71 68.74 1.89
C GLY A 4 16.64 67.98 2.68
N ARG A 5 17.03 67.15 3.66
CA ARG A 5 16.15 66.67 4.75
C ARG A 5 15.83 67.83 5.72
N LYS A 6 14.63 67.84 6.32
CA LYS A 6 14.39 68.46 7.64
C LYS A 6 13.53 67.56 8.53
N PHE A 7 14.03 67.40 9.75
CA PHE A 7 13.49 66.71 10.91
C PHE A 7 12.42 67.57 11.60
N VAL A 8 11.43 66.95 12.24
CA VAL A 8 10.65 67.58 13.32
C VAL A 8 10.63 66.63 14.51
N ARG A 9 11.19 67.11 15.62
CA ARG A 9 11.07 66.56 16.99
C ARG A 9 9.96 67.35 17.69
N PHE A 10 9.16 66.68 18.51
CA PHE A 10 8.42 67.33 19.60
C PHE A 10 8.63 66.57 20.89
N PHE A 11 9.01 67.32 21.93
CA PHE A 11 9.17 66.92 23.33
C PHE A 11 7.86 67.16 24.08
N GLY A 12 7.63 66.41 25.16
CA GLY A 12 6.65 66.76 26.18
C GLY A 12 6.33 65.58 27.09
N GLY A 13 7.05 65.48 28.21
CA GLY A 13 6.85 64.43 29.22
C GLY A 13 5.74 64.75 30.22
N PHE A 14 5.34 63.73 30.99
CA PHE A 14 4.81 63.89 32.34
C PHE A 14 5.07 62.61 33.16
N VAL A 15 5.48 62.80 34.41
CA VAL A 15 5.80 61.77 35.41
C VAL A 15 4.80 61.91 36.55
N CYS A 16 4.24 60.79 37.02
CA CYS A 16 3.72 60.48 38.38
C CYS A 16 2.82 59.23 38.24
N GLY A 17 2.81 58.23 39.10
CA GLY A 17 3.46 57.92 40.36
C GLY A 17 3.03 56.50 40.74
N VAL A 18 3.86 55.77 41.47
CA VAL A 18 3.59 54.40 41.91
C VAL A 18 2.99 54.44 43.31
N THR A 19 1.86 53.77 43.53
CA THR A 19 1.44 53.32 44.86
C THR A 19 1.08 51.84 44.81
N VAL A 20 1.62 51.10 45.78
CA VAL A 20 1.45 49.66 45.98
C VAL A 20 0.23 49.43 46.85
N SER A 21 -0.62 48.46 46.50
CA SER A 21 -1.53 47.82 47.45
C SER A 21 -1.61 46.32 47.18
N THR A 22 -1.10 45.56 48.14
CA THR A 22 -1.29 44.11 48.32
C THR A 22 -2.71 43.81 48.82
N GLY A 23 -3.38 42.81 48.25
CA GLY A 23 -4.53 42.18 48.92
C GLY A 23 -5.54 41.47 48.01
N ALA A 24 -5.34 40.15 47.86
CA ALA A 24 -6.34 39.09 47.66
C ALA A 24 -7.29 39.14 46.43
N CYS A 25 -7.17 38.15 45.55
CA CYS A 25 -8.20 37.10 45.46
C CYS A 25 -7.77 35.93 44.58
N VAL A 26 -7.99 34.74 45.13
CA VAL A 26 -7.86 33.42 44.54
C VAL A 26 -8.78 33.30 43.31
N THR A 27 -8.23 33.30 42.10
CA THR A 27 -8.76 32.55 40.92
C THR A 27 -7.88 32.77 39.69
N ALA A 28 -6.71 32.12 39.64
CA ALA A 28 -6.01 31.94 38.37
C ALA A 28 -5.15 30.66 38.35
N LEU A 29 -5.55 29.64 39.09
CA LEU A 29 -5.07 28.27 38.89
C LEU A 29 -5.95 27.60 37.82
N LYS A 30 -5.94 28.14 36.59
CA LYS A 30 -6.55 27.50 35.41
C LYS A 30 -6.12 28.14 34.08
N LEU A 31 -4.84 28.52 33.96
CA LEU A 31 -4.19 28.65 32.65
C LEU A 31 -3.05 27.65 32.59
N TYR A 32 -3.49 26.40 32.51
CA TYR A 32 -2.76 25.27 31.97
C TYR A 32 -2.21 25.69 30.60
N LEU A 33 -0.89 25.61 30.44
CA LEU A 33 -0.21 25.06 29.27
C LEU A 33 -0.99 25.12 27.95
N GLN A 34 -0.71 26.14 27.13
CA GLN A 34 -0.65 25.98 25.68
C GLN A 34 0.61 26.63 25.15
N PRO A 35 1.61 25.84 24.71
CA PRO A 35 2.55 26.28 23.70
C PRO A 35 2.06 25.75 22.35
N GLU A 36 1.32 26.56 21.58
CA GLU A 36 1.29 26.36 20.13
C GLU A 36 1.44 27.71 19.46
N GLY A 37 2.68 27.98 19.07
CA GLY A 37 2.97 29.01 18.08
C GLY A 37 2.33 28.61 16.76
N SER A 38 1.38 29.42 16.29
CA SER A 38 1.08 29.51 14.87
C SER A 38 1.80 30.76 14.36
N THR A 39 2.90 30.56 13.66
CA THR A 39 3.40 31.56 12.71
C THR A 39 2.34 31.70 11.61
N GLN A 40 1.42 32.66 11.76
CA GLN A 40 0.62 33.16 10.64
C GLN A 40 1.59 33.83 9.67
N GLU A 41 1.98 33.12 8.61
CA GLU A 41 2.63 33.75 7.46
C GLU A 41 1.66 34.78 6.87
N HIS A 42 2.01 36.06 6.96
CA HIS A 42 1.25 37.15 6.35
C HIS A 42 1.38 37.06 4.83
N GLU A 43 0.38 36.47 4.18
CA GLU A 43 0.32 36.36 2.73
C GLU A 43 0.31 37.75 2.06
N SER A 44 1.20 37.93 1.08
CA SER A 44 1.34 39.17 0.32
C SER A 44 0.14 39.44 -0.59
N ALA A 45 -0.07 40.70 -0.99
CA ALA A 45 -1.10 41.06 -1.95
C ALA A 45 -0.93 40.33 -3.30
N ALA A 46 0.32 40.10 -3.73
CA ALA A 46 0.63 39.35 -4.93
C ALA A 46 0.19 37.89 -4.82
N GLN A 47 0.48 37.23 -3.68
CA GLN A 47 0.04 35.85 -3.44
C GLN A 47 -1.48 35.72 -3.42
N ARG A 48 -2.21 36.68 -2.85
CA ARG A 48 -3.68 36.72 -2.91
C ARG A 48 -4.21 36.84 -4.34
N LEU A 49 -3.60 37.67 -5.18
CA LEU A 49 -4.00 37.80 -6.59
C LEU A 49 -3.69 36.53 -7.39
N ILE A 50 -2.54 35.89 -7.12
CA ILE A 50 -2.18 34.61 -7.74
C ILE A 50 -3.20 33.51 -7.38
N LYS A 51 -3.64 33.46 -6.12
CA LYS A 51 -4.60 32.46 -5.63
C LYS A 51 -6.08 32.88 -5.80
N LEU A 52 -6.36 33.99 -6.49
CA LEU A 52 -7.69 34.61 -6.55
C LEU A 52 -8.79 33.63 -7.00
N TYR A 53 -8.46 32.73 -7.92
CA TYR A 53 -9.37 31.71 -8.45
C TYR A 53 -8.96 30.28 -8.05
N GLY A 54 -8.12 30.15 -7.02
CA GLY A 54 -7.54 28.89 -6.61
C GLY A 54 -6.28 28.51 -7.39
N LEU A 55 -5.51 27.58 -6.82
CA LEU A 55 -4.40 26.92 -7.48
C LEU A 55 -4.88 25.58 -8.07
N PRO A 56 -4.19 25.02 -9.09
CA PRO A 56 -4.46 23.68 -9.56
C PRO A 56 -4.46 22.66 -8.41
N VAL A 57 -5.43 21.75 -8.43
CA VAL A 57 -5.54 20.62 -7.50
C VAL A 57 -5.23 19.35 -8.28
N ASP A 58 -4.31 18.54 -7.77
CA ASP A 58 -3.81 17.32 -8.46
C ASP A 58 -4.40 16.01 -7.90
N GLY A 59 -5.31 16.12 -6.93
CA GLY A 59 -6.00 14.99 -6.30
C GLY A 59 -5.06 14.05 -5.52
N SER A 60 -3.87 14.51 -5.16
CA SER A 60 -2.84 13.70 -4.50
C SER A 60 -3.06 13.51 -3.01
N GLU A 61 -4.11 14.10 -2.43
CA GLU A 61 -4.44 13.98 -1.02
C GLU A 61 -4.58 12.52 -0.57
N THR A 62 -4.17 12.27 0.67
CA THR A 62 -4.24 10.95 1.27
C THR A 62 -5.68 10.53 1.51
N ARG A 63 -6.03 9.34 1.04
CA ARG A 63 -7.33 8.69 1.21
C ARG A 63 -7.20 7.55 2.21
N TYR A 64 -8.15 7.48 3.14
CA TYR A 64 -8.13 6.55 4.26
C TYR A 64 -9.30 5.57 4.16
N TYR A 65 -8.98 4.28 4.29
CA TYR A 65 -9.95 3.18 4.32
C TYR A 65 -9.76 2.41 5.63
N ALA A 66 -10.53 1.33 5.85
CA ALA A 66 -10.55 0.63 7.12
C ALA A 66 -9.18 0.04 7.53
N ASN A 67 -8.35 -0.39 6.57
CA ASN A 67 -7.04 -0.99 6.86
C ASN A 67 -5.94 -0.68 5.83
N HIS A 68 -6.23 0.19 4.87
CA HIS A 68 -5.21 0.69 3.96
C HIS A 68 -5.41 2.19 3.73
N ILE A 69 -4.34 2.84 3.29
CA ILE A 69 -4.26 4.28 3.03
C ILE A 69 -3.59 4.43 1.68
N LEU A 70 -4.03 5.35 0.83
CA LEU A 70 -3.39 5.56 -0.47
C LEU A 70 -3.34 7.04 -0.87
N SER A 71 -2.44 7.34 -1.79
CA SER A 71 -2.51 8.54 -2.64
C SER A 71 -2.79 8.10 -4.07
N TYR A 72 -3.68 8.80 -4.75
CA TYR A 72 -4.15 8.43 -6.08
C TYR A 72 -3.54 9.33 -7.17
N ASP A 73 -3.27 8.76 -8.35
CA ASP A 73 -2.84 9.52 -9.52
C ASP A 73 -4.02 9.67 -10.48
N GLN A 74 -4.67 10.83 -10.45
CA GLN A 74 -5.81 11.14 -11.32
C GLN A 74 -5.46 11.10 -12.81
N SER A 75 -4.20 11.34 -13.19
CA SER A 75 -3.76 11.30 -14.58
C SER A 75 -3.57 9.86 -15.08
N ARG A 76 -3.12 8.96 -14.20
CA ARG A 76 -2.82 7.56 -14.52
C ARG A 76 -3.95 6.59 -14.20
N ARG A 77 -4.95 7.03 -13.43
CA ARG A 77 -6.08 6.25 -12.94
C ARG A 77 -5.64 5.05 -12.07
N THR A 78 -4.49 5.17 -11.41
CA THR A 78 -3.87 4.15 -10.54
C THR A 78 -3.40 4.78 -9.23
N PRO A 79 -3.20 4.01 -8.14
CA PRO A 79 -2.56 4.54 -6.94
C PRO A 79 -1.12 5.00 -7.24
N ARG A 80 -0.67 6.07 -6.58
CA ARG A 80 0.78 6.41 -6.50
C ARG A 80 1.47 5.46 -5.54
N TRP A 81 0.84 5.23 -4.40
CA TRP A 81 1.25 4.28 -3.37
C TRP A 81 0.02 3.86 -2.56
N VAL A 82 0.07 2.66 -2.00
CA VAL A 82 -0.89 2.13 -1.04
C VAL A 82 -0.13 1.58 0.16
N ALA A 83 -0.43 2.08 1.35
CA ALA A 83 0.17 1.68 2.62
C ALA A 83 -0.82 0.86 3.43
N GLU A 84 -0.33 -0.21 4.05
CA GLU A 84 -1.09 -1.11 4.90
C GLU A 84 -0.27 -1.55 6.12
N HIS A 85 -0.97 -2.05 7.14
CA HIS A 85 -0.36 -2.57 8.36
C HIS A 85 -0.93 -3.95 8.68
N LEU A 86 -0.07 -4.96 8.72
CA LEU A 86 -0.42 -6.35 8.95
C LEU A 86 -0.01 -6.74 10.37
N THR A 87 -0.89 -7.51 11.00
CA THR A 87 -0.62 -8.26 12.23
C THR A 87 -1.24 -9.65 12.04
N SER A 88 -0.81 -10.63 12.83
CA SER A 88 -1.35 -11.99 12.74
C SER A 88 -2.87 -12.03 12.92
N GLU A 89 -3.44 -11.15 13.75
CA GLU A 89 -4.88 -11.06 13.99
C GLU A 89 -5.65 -10.58 12.76
N LYS A 90 -5.10 -9.64 11.97
CA LYS A 90 -5.76 -9.13 10.75
C LYS A 90 -5.86 -10.17 9.64
N LEU A 91 -4.95 -11.14 9.64
CA LEU A 91 -4.91 -12.24 8.68
C LEU A 91 -5.94 -13.34 8.97
N LEU A 92 -6.56 -13.30 10.15
CA LEU A 92 -7.59 -14.24 10.57
C LEU A 92 -8.98 -13.65 10.39
N GLY A 93 -9.96 -14.51 10.13
CA GLY A 93 -11.36 -14.11 10.03
C GLY A 93 -12.09 -14.76 8.85
N LYS A 94 -13.38 -14.46 8.75
CA LYS A 94 -14.32 -15.13 7.85
C LYS A 94 -14.59 -14.35 6.56
N ALA A 95 -14.00 -13.17 6.37
CA ALA A 95 -14.20 -12.40 5.15
C ALA A 95 -13.80 -13.21 3.92
N ASP A 96 -14.73 -13.36 2.97
CA ASP A 96 -14.53 -14.11 1.74
C ASP A 96 -14.52 -13.16 0.54
N ARG A 97 -13.36 -13.14 -0.14
CA ARG A 97 -13.14 -12.35 -1.34
C ARG A 97 -14.14 -12.65 -2.46
N LYS A 98 -14.81 -13.81 -2.43
CA LYS A 98 -15.86 -14.17 -3.41
C LYS A 98 -17.09 -13.25 -3.31
N HIS A 99 -17.29 -12.60 -2.17
CA HIS A 99 -18.39 -11.66 -1.96
C HIS A 99 -18.01 -10.22 -2.36
N CYS A 100 -16.73 -9.96 -2.63
CA CYS A 100 -16.24 -8.66 -3.06
C CYS A 100 -16.33 -8.53 -4.58
N LYS A 101 -16.57 -7.30 -5.05
CA LYS A 101 -16.64 -6.96 -6.48
C LYS A 101 -15.78 -5.74 -6.74
N PHE A 102 -14.99 -5.80 -7.82
CA PHE A 102 -14.29 -4.61 -8.31
C PHE A 102 -15.30 -3.54 -8.73
N LYS A 103 -15.08 -2.31 -8.27
CA LYS A 103 -15.91 -1.16 -8.62
C LYS A 103 -15.11 0.14 -8.50
N PRO A 104 -15.51 1.19 -9.23
CA PRO A 104 -14.94 2.53 -9.05
C PRO A 104 -14.97 2.95 -7.57
N ASP A 105 -13.95 3.68 -7.14
CA ASP A 105 -13.89 4.21 -5.80
C ASP A 105 -14.86 5.41 -5.67
N PRO A 106 -15.86 5.35 -4.76
CA PRO A 106 -16.83 6.43 -4.62
C PRO A 106 -16.22 7.75 -4.12
N SER A 107 -15.01 7.74 -3.57
CA SER A 107 -14.30 8.95 -3.14
C SER A 107 -13.54 9.64 -4.27
N VAL A 108 -13.24 8.95 -5.37
CA VAL A 108 -12.53 9.51 -6.51
C VAL A 108 -13.55 10.14 -7.47
N PRO A 109 -13.37 11.40 -7.91
CA PRO A 109 -14.29 12.00 -8.86
C PRO A 109 -14.39 11.18 -10.15
N GLU A 110 -15.59 11.06 -10.70
CA GLU A 110 -15.90 10.25 -11.90
C GLU A 110 -14.96 10.53 -13.08
N LEU A 111 -14.57 11.80 -13.26
CA LEU A 111 -13.64 12.24 -14.32
C LEU A 111 -12.26 11.56 -14.26
N PHE A 112 -11.88 11.06 -13.09
CA PHE A 112 -10.55 10.55 -12.80
C PHE A 112 -10.55 9.10 -12.30
N THR A 113 -11.71 8.44 -12.20
CA THR A 113 -11.80 7.06 -11.72
C THR A 113 -11.67 6.08 -12.89
N ALA A 114 -11.09 4.90 -12.63
CA ALA A 114 -11.10 3.80 -13.60
C ALA A 114 -12.42 3.02 -13.51
N HIS A 115 -12.75 2.31 -14.59
CA HIS A 115 -13.91 1.44 -14.70
C HIS A 115 -13.53 -0.01 -14.96
N ASN A 116 -14.44 -0.94 -14.69
CA ASN A 116 -14.19 -2.36 -14.94
C ASN A 116 -13.98 -2.65 -16.44
N GLU A 117 -14.65 -1.86 -17.27
CA GLU A 117 -14.62 -1.91 -18.72
C GLU A 117 -13.23 -1.59 -19.27
N ASP A 118 -12.42 -0.78 -18.58
CA ASP A 118 -11.04 -0.49 -19.00
C ASP A 118 -10.12 -1.72 -18.88
N TYR A 119 -10.40 -2.59 -17.91
CA TYR A 119 -9.65 -3.82 -17.68
C TYR A 119 -10.20 -5.02 -18.46
N LEU A 120 -11.51 -5.03 -18.75
CA LEU A 120 -12.14 -6.17 -19.40
C LEU A 120 -11.66 -6.31 -20.85
N GLY A 121 -10.98 -7.42 -21.16
CA GLY A 121 -10.48 -7.68 -22.51
C GLY A 121 -9.21 -6.91 -22.88
N SER A 122 -8.60 -6.16 -21.93
CA SER A 122 -7.39 -5.37 -22.18
C SER A 122 -6.10 -6.20 -22.30
N GLY A 123 -6.15 -7.47 -21.90
CA GLY A 123 -4.96 -8.31 -21.73
C GLY A 123 -4.28 -8.16 -20.36
N TRP A 124 -4.77 -7.27 -19.49
CA TRP A 124 -4.24 -7.04 -18.15
C TRP A 124 -5.25 -7.43 -17.07
N SER A 125 -4.75 -7.99 -15.97
CA SER A 125 -5.56 -8.28 -14.79
C SER A 125 -5.73 -7.04 -13.90
N ARG A 126 -6.71 -7.08 -13.00
CA ARG A 126 -6.86 -6.11 -11.90
C ARG A 126 -5.97 -6.54 -10.73
N GLY A 127 -4.78 -5.95 -10.65
CA GLY A 127 -3.76 -6.21 -9.64
C GLY A 127 -3.97 -5.38 -8.38
N HIS A 128 -4.06 -6.02 -7.22
CA HIS A 128 -4.20 -5.31 -5.94
C HIS A 128 -2.85 -4.80 -5.44
N MET A 129 -2.82 -3.59 -4.90
CA MET A 129 -1.65 -3.09 -4.16
C MET A 129 -1.72 -3.51 -2.68
N ALA A 130 -2.82 -3.17 -1.99
CA ALA A 130 -3.21 -3.80 -0.73
C ALA A 130 -4.09 -5.04 -1.01
N PRO A 131 -3.64 -6.27 -0.70
CA PRO A 131 -4.35 -7.46 -1.12
C PRO A 131 -5.52 -7.81 -0.19
N ALA A 132 -6.56 -8.39 -0.78
CA ALA A 132 -7.72 -8.89 -0.04
C ALA A 132 -7.34 -9.90 1.07
N GLY A 133 -6.25 -10.66 0.86
CA GLY A 133 -5.75 -11.65 1.81
C GLY A 133 -5.34 -11.07 3.17
N ASP A 134 -5.01 -9.79 3.23
CA ASP A 134 -4.49 -9.13 4.44
C ASP A 134 -5.63 -8.54 5.30
N ASN A 135 -6.87 -8.72 4.84
CA ASN A 135 -8.08 -8.08 5.36
C ASN A 135 -9.12 -9.11 5.81
N LYS A 136 -8.68 -10.29 6.23
CA LYS A 136 -9.57 -11.43 6.59
C LYS A 136 -10.46 -11.13 7.79
N PHE A 137 -10.02 -10.24 8.67
CA PHE A 137 -10.71 -9.84 9.89
C PHE A 137 -11.97 -8.99 9.65
N SER A 138 -12.10 -8.34 8.48
CA SER A 138 -13.17 -7.39 8.20
C SER A 138 -13.67 -7.49 6.77
N GLU A 139 -14.94 -7.80 6.58
CA GLU A 139 -15.60 -7.82 5.27
C GLU A 139 -15.57 -6.44 4.59
N GLN A 140 -15.77 -5.37 5.37
CA GLN A 140 -15.67 -4.01 4.87
C GLN A 140 -14.26 -3.73 4.35
N SER A 141 -13.24 -4.00 5.17
CA SER A 141 -11.85 -3.74 4.80
C SER A 141 -11.44 -4.51 3.56
N MET A 142 -11.87 -5.78 3.46
CA MET A 142 -11.64 -6.60 2.27
C MET A 142 -12.39 -6.04 1.05
N ALA A 143 -13.62 -5.58 1.19
CA ALA A 143 -14.38 -5.01 0.08
C ALA A 143 -13.76 -3.70 -0.43
N GLU A 144 -13.21 -2.87 0.46
CA GLU A 144 -12.52 -1.62 0.11
C GLU A 144 -11.24 -1.89 -0.70
N THR A 145 -10.55 -3.03 -0.52
CA THR A 145 -9.41 -3.38 -1.40
C THR A 145 -9.82 -3.64 -2.86
N PHE A 146 -11.11 -3.83 -3.15
CA PHE A 146 -11.62 -4.01 -4.51
C PHE A 146 -12.02 -2.68 -5.17
N TYR A 147 -11.84 -1.55 -4.51
CA TYR A 147 -11.97 -0.25 -5.16
C TYR A 147 -10.85 -0.08 -6.18
N LEU A 148 -11.19 0.40 -7.38
CA LEU A 148 -10.22 0.54 -8.47
C LEU A 148 -9.11 1.57 -8.17
N SER A 149 -9.27 2.40 -7.14
CA SER A 149 -8.22 3.26 -6.57
C SER A 149 -7.03 2.48 -5.99
N ASN A 150 -7.23 1.22 -5.59
CA ASN A 150 -6.18 0.30 -5.10
C ASN A 150 -5.60 -0.60 -6.22
N ILE A 151 -6.07 -0.45 -7.46
CA ILE A 151 -5.82 -1.40 -8.54
C ILE A 151 -4.90 -0.83 -9.60
N VAL A 152 -4.02 -1.68 -10.13
CA VAL A 152 -3.21 -1.40 -11.33
C VAL A 152 -3.44 -2.48 -12.39
N PRO A 153 -3.26 -2.16 -13.69
CA PRO A 153 -3.17 -3.18 -14.73
C PRO A 153 -1.93 -4.06 -14.50
N GLN A 154 -2.14 -5.32 -14.14
CA GLN A 154 -1.05 -6.23 -13.77
C GLN A 154 -1.03 -7.46 -14.66
N ASN A 155 0.16 -7.90 -15.08
CA ASN A 155 0.32 -9.13 -15.85
C ASN A 155 -0.29 -10.32 -15.08
N TYR A 156 -1.06 -11.17 -15.76
CA TYR A 156 -1.81 -12.26 -15.12
C TYR A 156 -0.92 -13.25 -14.38
N GLU A 157 0.22 -13.61 -14.97
CA GLU A 157 1.17 -14.56 -14.38
C GLU A 157 1.93 -13.93 -13.23
N ASN A 158 2.28 -12.65 -13.35
CA ASN A 158 2.87 -11.89 -12.24
C ASN A 158 1.92 -11.84 -11.03
N ASN A 159 0.67 -11.41 -11.26
CA ASN A 159 -0.35 -11.26 -10.23
C ASN A 159 -0.64 -12.60 -9.52
N ALA A 160 -0.88 -13.67 -10.30
CA ALA A 160 -1.20 -14.99 -9.74
C ALA A 160 0.02 -15.76 -9.20
N GLY A 161 1.23 -15.40 -9.65
CA GLY A 161 2.50 -16.09 -9.36
C GLY A 161 3.38 -15.30 -8.40
N PHE A 162 4.43 -14.65 -8.93
CA PHE A 162 5.49 -14.02 -8.12
C PHE A 162 4.95 -12.97 -7.15
N TRP A 163 4.05 -12.08 -7.60
CA TRP A 163 3.49 -11.04 -6.74
C TRP A 163 2.67 -11.63 -5.58
N ASN A 164 1.83 -12.63 -5.86
CA ASN A 164 1.09 -13.36 -4.82
C ASN A 164 2.04 -14.09 -3.85
N ARG A 165 3.13 -14.72 -4.33
CA ARG A 165 4.16 -15.31 -3.45
C ARG A 165 4.80 -14.25 -2.55
N PHE A 166 5.03 -13.06 -3.09
CA PHE A 166 5.58 -11.93 -2.33
C PHE A 166 4.59 -11.39 -1.28
N GLU A 167 3.30 -11.27 -1.62
CA GLU A 167 2.25 -10.96 -0.64
C GLU A 167 2.14 -12.05 0.45
N MET A 168 2.31 -13.33 0.08
CA MET A 168 2.34 -14.43 1.04
C MET A 168 3.53 -14.33 1.99
N TYR A 169 4.69 -13.92 1.50
CA TYR A 169 5.86 -13.62 2.34
C TYR A 169 5.58 -12.47 3.31
N CYS A 170 4.94 -11.38 2.86
CA CYS A 170 4.55 -10.27 3.75
C CYS A 170 3.64 -10.73 4.91
N ARG A 171 2.71 -11.65 4.62
CA ARG A 171 1.87 -12.29 5.64
C ARG A 171 2.66 -13.18 6.58
N GLU A 172 3.58 -13.99 6.04
CA GLU A 172 4.42 -14.90 6.83
C GLU A 172 5.32 -14.13 7.82
N LEU A 173 5.75 -12.91 7.49
CA LEU A 173 6.50 -12.06 8.41
C LEU A 173 5.73 -11.81 9.72
N THR A 174 4.40 -11.80 9.72
CA THR A 174 3.59 -11.62 10.94
C THR A 174 3.70 -12.78 11.94
N GLU A 175 4.26 -13.92 11.53
CA GLU A 175 4.57 -15.04 12.42
C GLU A 175 5.85 -14.78 13.25
N ARG A 176 6.71 -13.88 12.78
CA ARG A 176 8.04 -13.59 13.36
C ARG A 176 8.19 -12.16 13.88
N PHE A 177 7.38 -11.25 13.35
CA PHE A 177 7.35 -9.83 13.68
C PHE A 177 5.93 -9.46 14.07
N ARG A 178 5.80 -8.69 15.14
CA ARG A 178 4.49 -8.24 15.64
C ARG A 178 3.79 -7.33 14.63
N ASP A 179 4.53 -6.37 14.10
CA ASP A 179 4.00 -5.30 13.25
C ASP A 179 4.77 -5.30 11.92
N VAL A 180 4.02 -5.34 10.82
CA VAL A 180 4.54 -5.34 9.44
C VAL A 180 3.84 -4.23 8.66
N TRP A 181 4.58 -3.19 8.28
CA TRP A 181 4.08 -2.15 7.38
C TRP A 181 4.53 -2.44 5.96
N VAL A 182 3.60 -2.37 5.01
CA VAL A 182 3.87 -2.57 3.59
C VAL A 182 3.38 -1.35 2.82
N ILE A 183 4.23 -0.82 1.95
CA ILE A 183 3.85 0.23 0.98
C ILE A 183 4.09 -0.31 -0.41
N SER A 184 3.04 -0.37 -1.22
CA SER A 184 3.07 -0.93 -2.58
C SER A 184 2.66 0.12 -3.62
N GLY A 185 3.17 0.02 -4.84
CA GLY A 185 2.71 0.90 -5.91
C GLY A 185 3.30 0.60 -7.29
N PRO A 186 2.81 1.29 -8.33
CA PRO A 186 3.31 1.19 -9.70
C PRO A 186 4.56 2.05 -9.95
N LEU A 187 5.36 1.66 -10.95
CA LEU A 187 6.46 2.43 -11.52
C LEU A 187 6.45 2.38 -13.05
N THR A 188 6.82 3.50 -13.67
CA THR A 188 7.07 3.63 -15.11
C THR A 188 8.54 3.99 -15.32
N LEU A 189 9.40 2.98 -15.40
CA LEU A 189 10.85 3.13 -15.44
C LEU A 189 11.36 3.33 -16.89
N PRO A 190 12.43 4.11 -17.08
CA PRO A 190 12.99 4.33 -18.41
C PRO A 190 13.75 3.10 -18.91
N GLN A 191 13.68 2.86 -20.21
CA GLN A 191 14.52 1.90 -20.93
C GLN A 191 15.45 2.65 -21.88
N ALA A 192 16.69 2.20 -22.01
CA ALA A 192 17.64 2.75 -22.98
C ALA A 192 17.34 2.16 -24.37
N GLY A 193 17.10 3.02 -25.36
CA GLY A 193 17.01 2.59 -26.75
C GLY A 193 18.38 2.27 -27.35
N GLU A 194 18.39 1.76 -28.58
CA GLU A 194 19.62 1.52 -29.36
C GLU A 194 20.46 2.81 -29.52
N ASP A 195 19.80 3.97 -29.54
CA ASP A 195 20.42 5.29 -29.59
C ASP A 195 20.96 5.79 -28.23
N GLN A 196 21.02 4.91 -27.22
CA GLN A 196 21.35 5.20 -25.82
C GLN A 196 20.47 6.25 -25.12
N LYS A 197 19.40 6.74 -25.77
CA LYS A 197 18.47 7.67 -25.12
C LYS A 197 17.51 6.89 -24.23
N LYS A 198 17.33 7.38 -23.02
CA LYS A 198 16.37 6.84 -22.06
C LYS A 198 14.96 7.32 -22.41
N ARG A 199 14.03 6.40 -22.56
CA ARG A 199 12.61 6.68 -22.81
C ARG A 199 11.75 5.91 -21.82
N VAL A 200 10.69 6.56 -21.36
CA VAL A 200 9.62 5.88 -20.61
C VAL A 200 8.52 5.58 -21.61
N SER A 201 8.14 4.30 -21.72
CA SER A 201 7.04 3.83 -22.56
C SER A 201 6.16 2.90 -21.74
N TYR A 202 4.86 3.11 -21.79
CA TYR A 202 3.87 2.27 -21.13
C TYR A 202 2.54 2.33 -21.90
N GLN A 203 1.74 1.28 -21.78
CA GLN A 203 0.44 1.19 -22.42
C GLN A 203 -0.62 1.94 -21.61
N LEU A 204 -1.61 2.49 -22.31
CA LEU A 204 -2.88 2.96 -21.73
C LEU A 204 -3.99 1.98 -22.15
N ILE A 205 -4.88 1.62 -21.24
CA ILE A 205 -5.98 0.68 -21.51
C ILE A 205 -7.34 1.32 -21.25
N GLY A 206 -8.35 0.86 -21.99
CA GLY A 206 -9.72 1.32 -21.83
C GLY A 206 -9.99 2.69 -22.45
N LYS A 207 -11.20 3.21 -22.18
CA LYS A 207 -11.62 4.54 -22.64
C LYS A 207 -11.08 5.64 -21.72
N ASP A 208 -10.78 5.28 -20.48
CA ASP A 208 -10.33 6.20 -19.42
C ASP A 208 -8.79 6.26 -19.33
N ASP A 209 -8.08 5.65 -20.28
CA ASP A 209 -6.62 5.67 -20.43
C ASP A 209 -5.88 5.26 -19.14
N VAL A 210 -6.24 4.11 -18.57
CA VAL A 210 -5.61 3.59 -17.35
C VAL A 210 -4.17 3.17 -17.65
N ALA A 211 -3.21 3.71 -16.91
CA ALA A 211 -1.79 3.46 -17.17
C ALA A 211 -1.35 2.07 -16.70
N VAL A 212 -0.71 1.33 -17.60
CA VAL A 212 -0.09 0.04 -17.29
C VAL A 212 1.33 0.27 -16.74
N PRO A 213 1.64 -0.07 -15.49
CA PRO A 213 2.99 0.09 -14.97
C PRO A 213 3.99 -0.85 -15.64
N THR A 214 5.23 -0.39 -15.79
CA THR A 214 6.35 -1.23 -16.23
C THR A 214 6.84 -2.14 -15.11
N HIS A 215 6.76 -1.66 -13.86
CA HIS A 215 7.25 -2.33 -12.66
C HIS A 215 6.30 -2.05 -11.50
N LEU A 216 6.36 -2.90 -10.49
CA LEU A 216 5.70 -2.70 -9.20
C LEU A 216 6.77 -2.62 -8.12
N PHE A 217 6.50 -1.89 -7.05
CA PHE A 217 7.37 -1.86 -5.88
C PHE A 217 6.65 -2.30 -4.62
N LYS A 218 7.43 -2.81 -3.66
CA LYS A 218 7.04 -2.95 -2.26
C LYS A 218 8.16 -2.42 -1.37
N VAL A 219 7.81 -1.64 -0.35
CA VAL A 219 8.67 -1.33 0.79
C VAL A 219 8.06 -1.98 2.02
N ILE A 220 8.85 -2.77 2.72
CA ILE A 220 8.44 -3.51 3.90
C ILE A 220 9.26 -3.00 5.08
N LEU A 221 8.58 -2.59 6.14
CA LEU A 221 9.17 -2.28 7.44
C LEU A 221 8.59 -3.25 8.46
N VAL A 222 9.44 -3.89 9.26
CA VAL A 222 9.02 -4.81 10.32
C VAL A 222 9.53 -4.37 11.67
N LYS A 223 8.73 -4.63 12.71
CA LYS A 223 9.09 -4.44 14.11
C LYS A 223 8.82 -5.72 14.89
N LYS A 224 9.83 -6.18 15.65
CA LYS A 224 9.75 -7.46 16.36
C LYS A 224 8.79 -7.41 17.55
N ASP A 225 8.96 -6.45 18.45
CA ASP A 225 8.12 -6.26 19.63
C ASP A 225 8.17 -4.80 20.14
N HIS A 226 7.35 -4.44 21.15
CA HIS A 226 7.29 -3.07 21.69
C HIS A 226 8.51 -2.67 22.54
N SER A 227 9.25 -3.64 23.05
CA SER A 227 10.43 -3.46 23.89
C SER A 227 11.74 -3.38 23.10
N SER A 228 11.70 -3.73 21.81
CA SER A 228 12.83 -3.81 20.92
C SER A 228 12.72 -2.72 19.85
N ASP A 229 13.71 -1.85 19.81
CA ASP A 229 13.89 -0.87 18.73
C ASP A 229 14.46 -1.51 17.45
N VAL A 230 14.51 -2.84 17.36
CA VAL A 230 14.98 -3.53 16.16
C VAL A 230 13.93 -3.42 15.07
N LEU A 231 14.17 -2.48 14.18
CA LEU A 231 13.48 -2.33 12.91
C LEU A 231 14.29 -2.98 11.80
N ALA A 232 13.61 -3.56 10.82
CA ALA A 232 14.24 -3.96 9.57
C ALA A 232 13.41 -3.54 8.37
N LEU A 233 14.10 -3.14 7.30
CA LEU A 233 13.51 -2.59 6.10
C LEU A 233 14.05 -3.27 4.84
N GLY A 234 13.16 -3.52 3.88
CA GLY A 234 13.50 -3.97 2.54
C GLY A 234 12.69 -3.21 1.49
N ALA A 235 13.35 -2.75 0.43
CA ALA A 235 12.72 -2.13 -0.73
C ALA A 235 12.95 -3.02 -1.95
N PHE A 236 11.91 -3.22 -2.76
CA PHE A 236 11.94 -4.16 -3.87
C PHE A 236 11.25 -3.56 -5.10
N ILE A 237 11.82 -3.78 -6.29
CA ILE A 237 11.24 -3.39 -7.58
C ILE A 237 11.16 -4.63 -8.46
N VAL A 238 9.96 -5.02 -8.87
CA VAL A 238 9.71 -6.20 -9.71
C VAL A 238 9.10 -5.77 -11.05
N PRO A 239 9.50 -6.37 -12.19
CA PRO A 239 8.87 -6.08 -13.47
C PRO A 239 7.40 -6.53 -13.48
N ASN A 240 6.54 -5.78 -14.16
CA ASN A 240 5.14 -6.16 -14.41
C ASN A 240 5.07 -7.17 -15.57
N ALA A 241 5.73 -8.31 -15.40
CA ALA A 241 5.90 -9.36 -16.38
C ALA A 241 5.92 -10.73 -15.67
N PRO A 242 5.78 -11.86 -16.39
CA PRO A 242 5.96 -13.18 -15.82
C PRO A 242 7.36 -13.33 -15.18
N ILE A 243 7.40 -13.90 -13.97
CA ILE A 243 8.64 -14.21 -13.25
C ILE A 243 8.51 -15.63 -12.70
N GLY A 244 9.46 -16.50 -13.05
CA GLY A 244 9.45 -17.91 -12.68
C GLY A 244 9.86 -18.18 -11.23
N PHE A 245 10.01 -19.46 -10.90
CA PHE A 245 10.37 -19.92 -9.54
C PHE A 245 11.88 -19.93 -9.30
N GLU A 246 12.67 -19.89 -10.36
CA GLU A 246 14.12 -19.78 -10.37
C GLU A 246 14.62 -18.43 -9.82
N HIS A 247 13.79 -17.39 -9.89
CA HIS A 247 14.12 -16.06 -9.39
C HIS A 247 13.75 -15.88 -7.91
N GLN A 248 14.70 -15.39 -7.13
CA GLN A 248 14.56 -15.09 -5.71
C GLN A 248 14.17 -13.63 -5.46
N LEU A 249 13.49 -13.36 -4.33
CA LEU A 249 13.10 -11.99 -3.99
C LEU A 249 14.30 -11.04 -3.84
N LYS A 250 15.44 -11.55 -3.36
CA LYS A 250 16.67 -10.77 -3.17
C LYS A 250 17.22 -10.19 -4.49
N GLU A 251 16.96 -10.83 -5.63
CA GLU A 251 17.37 -10.31 -6.95
C GLU A 251 16.68 -8.99 -7.31
N TYR A 252 15.51 -8.75 -6.70
CA TYR A 252 14.70 -7.55 -6.91
C TYR A 252 14.86 -6.52 -5.78
N GLN A 253 15.74 -6.79 -4.81
CA GLN A 253 16.00 -5.86 -3.71
C GLN A 253 16.82 -4.67 -4.23
N VAL A 254 16.37 -3.46 -3.90
CA VAL A 254 17.04 -2.20 -4.22
C VAL A 254 17.31 -1.41 -2.94
N SER A 255 18.17 -0.40 -3.01
CA SER A 255 18.28 0.56 -1.93
C SER A 255 17.00 1.39 -1.81
N LEU A 256 16.67 1.84 -0.59
CA LEU A 256 15.51 2.72 -0.39
C LEU A 256 15.65 4.00 -1.24
N THR A 257 16.84 4.59 -1.28
CA THR A 257 17.15 5.79 -2.07
C THR A 257 16.93 5.59 -3.57
N GLU A 258 17.24 4.42 -4.12
CA GLU A 258 16.98 4.13 -5.54
C GLU A 258 15.49 4.08 -5.85
N LEU A 259 14.70 3.46 -4.97
CA LEU A 259 13.25 3.45 -5.11
C LEU A 259 12.64 4.84 -4.93
N GLU A 260 13.09 5.63 -3.94
CA GLU A 260 12.67 7.02 -3.74
C GLU A 260 12.96 7.88 -4.98
N LYS A 261 14.16 7.75 -5.54
CA LYS A 261 14.55 8.44 -6.78
C LYS A 261 13.67 8.05 -7.97
N SER A 262 13.29 6.78 -8.06
CA SER A 262 12.52 6.25 -9.18
C SER A 262 11.01 6.52 -9.06
N SER A 263 10.50 6.63 -7.84
CA SER A 263 9.09 6.88 -7.54
C SER A 263 8.75 8.36 -7.33
N GLY A 264 9.73 9.18 -6.94
CA GLY A 264 9.49 10.55 -6.48
C GLY A 264 8.83 10.63 -5.10
N LEU A 265 8.86 9.54 -4.33
CA LEU A 265 8.27 9.45 -2.99
C LEU A 265 9.37 9.41 -1.91
N THR A 266 9.02 9.79 -0.69
CA THR A 266 9.82 9.54 0.52
C THR A 266 9.07 8.55 1.39
N PHE A 267 9.69 7.42 1.69
CA PHE A 267 9.04 6.35 2.46
C PHE A 267 9.39 6.46 3.94
N PHE A 268 8.38 6.28 4.80
CA PHE A 268 8.54 6.38 6.26
C PHE A 268 9.30 7.65 6.70
N PRO A 269 8.86 8.87 6.34
CA PRO A 269 9.61 10.11 6.61
C PRO A 269 9.79 10.43 8.10
N LYS A 270 9.06 9.74 8.99
CA LYS A 270 9.21 9.83 10.45
C LYS A 270 10.21 8.82 11.02
N LEU A 271 10.71 7.90 10.20
CA LEU A 271 11.73 6.94 10.60
C LEU A 271 13.07 7.67 10.66
N ASP A 272 13.66 7.69 11.84
CA ASP A 272 15.01 8.22 12.02
C ASP A 272 16.02 7.22 11.45
N MET A 273 16.46 7.48 10.22
CA MET A 273 17.43 6.64 9.52
C MET A 273 18.82 6.66 10.16
N SER A 274 19.08 7.51 11.16
CA SER A 274 20.29 7.44 11.99
C SER A 274 20.23 6.32 13.03
N GLN A 275 19.02 5.84 13.36
CA GLN A 275 18.84 4.63 14.16
C GLN A 275 19.20 3.39 13.33
N SER A 276 19.61 2.30 14.00
CA SER A 276 20.05 1.07 13.33
C SER A 276 18.87 0.30 12.73
N VAL A 277 18.39 0.75 11.56
CA VAL A 277 17.43 0.01 10.74
C VAL A 277 18.20 -1.07 9.98
N LYS A 278 17.91 -2.34 10.27
CA LYS A 278 18.58 -3.48 9.63
C LYS A 278 18.03 -3.70 8.22
N ASN A 279 18.82 -4.34 7.37
CA ASN A 279 18.30 -4.87 6.11
C ASN A 279 17.39 -6.08 6.40
N LEU A 280 16.15 -6.05 5.90
CA LEU A 280 15.18 -7.13 6.10
C LEU A 280 15.72 -8.49 5.66
N CYS A 281 16.37 -8.58 4.49
CA CYS A 281 16.88 -9.83 3.93
C CYS A 281 18.18 -10.32 4.57
N MET A 282 18.76 -9.53 5.47
CA MET A 282 19.85 -9.96 6.36
C MET A 282 19.30 -10.45 7.71
N LEU A 283 18.13 -9.97 8.13
CA LEU A 283 17.47 -10.35 9.38
C LEU A 283 16.52 -11.55 9.21
N ASP A 284 15.86 -11.65 8.06
CA ASP A 284 14.91 -12.67 7.65
C ASP A 284 15.33 -13.26 6.29
N SER A 285 14.75 -14.39 5.90
CA SER A 285 15.22 -15.15 4.72
C SER A 285 15.01 -14.40 3.40
N CYS A 286 13.96 -13.57 3.30
CA CYS A 286 13.46 -13.07 2.00
C CYS A 286 13.28 -14.20 0.98
N GLU A 287 12.91 -15.39 1.44
CA GLU A 287 12.65 -16.54 0.58
C GLU A 287 11.16 -16.65 0.32
N LEU A 288 10.79 -16.59 -0.96
CA LEU A 288 9.43 -16.84 -1.39
C LEU A 288 9.16 -18.35 -1.40
N MET A 289 7.90 -18.75 -1.22
CA MET A 289 7.52 -20.16 -1.33
C MET A 289 8.03 -20.77 -2.63
N ASP A 290 8.68 -21.92 -2.54
CA ASP A 290 9.11 -22.69 -3.71
C ASP A 290 7.90 -23.23 -4.51
N PHE A 291 8.19 -23.86 -5.64
CA PHE A 291 7.17 -24.44 -6.50
C PHE A 291 6.28 -25.45 -5.78
N ASN A 292 6.85 -26.33 -4.97
CA ASN A 292 6.11 -27.40 -4.29
C ASN A 292 5.19 -26.82 -3.22
N ARG A 293 5.71 -25.97 -2.32
CA ARG A 293 4.95 -25.30 -1.26
C ARG A 293 3.85 -24.42 -1.85
N PHE A 294 4.15 -23.70 -2.93
CA PHE A 294 3.15 -22.88 -3.60
C PHE A 294 2.05 -23.71 -4.28
N LYS A 295 2.42 -24.82 -4.96
CA LYS A 295 1.44 -25.74 -5.56
C LYS A 295 0.55 -26.40 -4.52
N LEU A 296 1.10 -26.83 -3.38
CA LEU A 296 0.32 -27.36 -2.25
C LEU A 296 -0.69 -26.33 -1.75
N TYR A 297 -0.24 -25.09 -1.51
CA TYR A 297 -1.11 -24.00 -1.08
C TYR A 297 -2.26 -23.71 -2.05
N ILE A 298 -1.97 -23.57 -3.35
CA ILE A 298 -2.98 -23.31 -4.38
C ILE A 298 -3.95 -24.50 -4.48
N THR A 299 -3.45 -25.72 -4.39
CA THR A 299 -4.27 -26.95 -4.41
C THR A 299 -5.24 -26.98 -3.24
N GLY A 300 -4.78 -26.70 -2.02
CA GLY A 300 -5.66 -26.60 -0.84
C GLY A 300 -6.74 -25.52 -0.97
N ARG A 301 -6.48 -24.43 -1.69
CA ARG A 301 -7.52 -23.43 -2.02
C ARG A 301 -8.53 -23.94 -3.05
N LYS A 302 -8.06 -24.63 -4.10
CA LYS A 302 -8.93 -25.25 -5.12
C LYS A 302 -9.85 -26.29 -4.50
N VAL A 303 -9.30 -27.18 -3.66
CA VAL A 303 -10.04 -28.23 -2.94
C VAL A 303 -11.19 -27.61 -2.15
N ARG A 304 -10.93 -26.62 -1.27
CA ARG A 304 -12.00 -25.96 -0.48
C ARG A 304 -13.14 -25.39 -1.33
N GLY A 305 -12.81 -24.88 -2.52
CA GLY A 305 -13.77 -24.25 -3.42
C GLY A 305 -14.54 -25.19 -4.34
N VAL A 306 -14.16 -26.47 -4.42
CA VAL A 306 -14.74 -27.40 -5.39
C VAL A 306 -16.17 -27.80 -5.01
N LYS A 307 -17.01 -28.09 -6.01
CA LYS A 307 -18.43 -28.44 -5.81
C LYS A 307 -18.82 -29.80 -6.40
N SER A 308 -17.84 -30.58 -6.87
CA SER A 308 -18.06 -31.83 -7.58
C SER A 308 -16.96 -32.81 -7.23
N PHE A 309 -17.34 -34.06 -6.96
CA PHE A 309 -16.42 -35.15 -6.64
C PHE A 309 -15.41 -35.39 -7.77
N VAL A 310 -15.87 -35.43 -9.03
CA VAL A 310 -15.01 -35.59 -10.21
C VAL A 310 -13.93 -34.51 -10.29
N LYS A 311 -14.29 -33.26 -10.00
CA LYS A 311 -13.33 -32.15 -9.99
C LYS A 311 -12.37 -32.23 -8.81
N LEU A 312 -12.83 -32.71 -7.65
CA LEU A 312 -12.00 -32.90 -6.46
C LEU A 312 -10.88 -33.93 -6.74
N GLU A 313 -11.24 -35.09 -7.30
CA GLU A 313 -10.26 -36.13 -7.68
C GLU A 313 -9.30 -35.64 -8.76
N LYS A 314 -9.80 -34.90 -9.77
CA LYS A 314 -8.96 -34.30 -10.81
C LYS A 314 -7.88 -33.37 -10.22
N ILE A 315 -8.24 -32.55 -9.22
CA ILE A 315 -7.28 -31.65 -8.56
C ILE A 315 -6.15 -32.43 -7.89
N MET A 316 -6.46 -33.56 -7.23
CA MET A 316 -5.44 -34.40 -6.59
C MET A 316 -4.60 -35.17 -7.62
N ALA A 317 -5.20 -35.60 -8.73
CA ALA A 317 -4.48 -36.22 -9.85
C ALA A 317 -3.46 -35.26 -10.48
N GLU A 318 -3.85 -34.01 -10.73
CA GLU A 318 -2.95 -32.95 -11.25
C GLU A 318 -1.76 -32.70 -10.31
N LEU A 319 -1.96 -32.80 -8.99
CA LEU A 319 -0.88 -32.65 -8.02
C LEU A 319 0.10 -33.84 -8.07
N LYS A 320 -0.43 -35.06 -8.20
CA LYS A 320 0.36 -36.29 -8.34
C LYS A 320 1.14 -36.30 -9.66
N GLU A 321 0.55 -35.86 -10.76
CA GLU A 321 1.23 -35.72 -12.07
C GLU A 321 2.37 -34.71 -12.01
N ALA A 322 2.25 -33.67 -11.17
CA ALA A 322 3.33 -32.73 -10.90
C ALA A 322 4.44 -33.32 -10.00
N GLY A 323 4.32 -34.58 -9.56
CA GLY A 323 5.30 -35.24 -8.70
C GLY A 323 5.30 -34.76 -7.25
N ILE A 324 4.22 -34.12 -6.79
CA ILE A 324 4.13 -33.52 -5.46
C ILE A 324 3.21 -34.36 -4.57
N SER A 325 3.72 -34.77 -3.40
CA SER A 325 2.93 -35.45 -2.38
C SER A 325 2.14 -34.44 -1.53
N PRO A 326 0.84 -34.70 -1.24
CA PRO A 326 0.07 -33.89 -0.30
C PRO A 326 0.68 -33.89 1.10
N ASP A 327 0.71 -32.73 1.75
CA ASP A 327 1.05 -32.61 3.18
C ASP A 327 -0.16 -32.92 4.08
N ASP A 328 0.06 -33.01 5.39
CA ASP A 328 -0.98 -33.34 6.37
C ASP A 328 -2.16 -32.35 6.31
N TYR A 329 -1.86 -31.07 6.08
CA TYR A 329 -2.88 -30.03 5.95
C TYR A 329 -3.76 -30.27 4.72
N LEU A 330 -3.17 -30.51 3.55
CA LEU A 330 -3.92 -30.76 2.32
C LEU A 330 -4.72 -32.06 2.42
N ASN A 331 -4.16 -33.11 3.02
CA ASN A 331 -4.87 -34.36 3.28
C ASN A 331 -6.11 -34.14 4.14
N LYS A 332 -5.98 -33.37 5.23
CA LYS A 332 -7.11 -33.00 6.09
C LYS A 332 -8.19 -32.25 5.32
N VAL A 333 -7.81 -31.19 4.60
CA VAL A 333 -8.73 -30.35 3.82
C VAL A 333 -9.43 -31.15 2.71
N TYR A 334 -8.70 -32.06 2.07
CA TYR A 334 -9.24 -32.98 1.07
C TYR A 334 -10.29 -33.91 1.68
N PHE A 335 -9.98 -34.55 2.80
CA PHE A 335 -10.88 -35.48 3.46
C PHE A 335 -12.17 -34.78 3.92
N GLU A 336 -12.06 -33.63 4.60
CA GLU A 336 -13.20 -32.81 5.02
C GLU A 336 -14.08 -32.45 3.83
N LYS A 337 -13.47 -32.01 2.72
CA LYS A 337 -14.22 -31.62 1.52
C LYS A 337 -14.91 -32.80 0.85
N ARG A 338 -14.24 -33.96 0.84
CA ARG A 338 -14.80 -35.19 0.29
C ARG A 338 -16.06 -35.62 1.05
N GLN A 339 -16.03 -35.57 2.38
CA GLN A 339 -17.22 -35.87 3.20
C GLN A 339 -18.36 -34.87 2.94
N GLU A 340 -18.07 -33.56 2.90
CA GLU A 340 -19.07 -32.53 2.58
C GLU A 340 -19.79 -32.79 1.25
N LEU A 341 -19.07 -33.22 0.21
CA LEU A 341 -19.66 -33.52 -1.09
C LEU A 341 -20.51 -34.79 -1.07
N LEU A 342 -20.08 -35.83 -0.36
CA LEU A 342 -20.85 -37.08 -0.20
C LEU A 342 -22.16 -36.85 0.55
N GLU A 343 -22.12 -36.06 1.63
CA GLU A 343 -23.33 -35.69 2.39
C GLU A 343 -24.32 -34.89 1.52
N LYS A 344 -23.82 -33.99 0.66
CA LYS A 344 -24.67 -33.23 -0.27
C LYS A 344 -25.28 -34.09 -1.38
N GLU A 345 -24.59 -35.13 -1.83
CA GLU A 345 -25.14 -36.07 -2.80
C GLU A 345 -26.20 -37.00 -2.17
N SER A 346 -26.06 -37.34 -0.89
CA SER A 346 -27.05 -38.16 -0.18
C SER A 346 -28.30 -37.38 0.26
N THR A 347 -28.20 -36.07 0.51
CA THR A 347 -29.37 -35.21 0.81
C THR A 347 -30.15 -34.76 -0.43
N ASN A 348 -29.56 -34.88 -1.63
CA ASN A 348 -30.22 -34.55 -2.90
C ASN A 348 -30.79 -35.77 -3.65
N LYS A 349 -30.69 -36.96 -3.05
CA LYS A 349 -31.40 -38.18 -3.47
C LYS A 349 -32.56 -38.41 -2.53
#